data_AF-A0A7X9KMM9-F1
#
_entry.id   AF-A0A7X9KMM9-F1
#
_cell.length_a   1.000
_cell.length_b   1.000
_cell.length_c   1.000
_cell.angle_alpha   90.00
_cell.angle_beta   90.00
_cell.angle_gamma   90.00
#
_symmetry.space_group_name_H-M   'P 1'
#
loop_
_entity.id
_entity.type
_entity.pdbx_description
1 polymer ?
#
loop_
_entity_poly.entity_id
_entity_poly.type
_entity_poly.pdbx_seq_one_letter_code
_entity_poly.pdbx_strand_id
1 'polypeptide(L)'
;MTALDELDSDRDEQGEAPQHLWESREVRWSGLSGVLLLAGYVAQWGGAADGVSIGLWLASLLAGVRFFAAEAIEELVREREVGIELLMTVAAVAAAVLGLWEEAAALAFLYSISEALEEFTTDRTRGAIRALMDLAPKRVRRLVDGVEEEIDLELLAVGDRFVVRPGEGIATDGQIVDGRSALNEAAITGESVPVEKTVGDKVFAGTLNTTGSIVVETTATSVDNTLAKIVHLVTE
;
A
#
# COMPACT_ATOMS: atom_id res chain seq x y z
N MET A 1 16.71 23.76 -19.41
CA MET A 1 16.79 22.88 -18.22
C MET A 1 15.92 23.54 -17.20
N THR A 2 14.63 23.30 -17.37
CA THR A 2 13.54 24.03 -16.70
C THR A 2 13.09 23.16 -15.53
N ALA A 3 12.58 23.75 -14.45
CA ALA A 3 12.11 23.11 -13.21
C ALA A 3 11.12 21.92 -13.38
N LEU A 4 10.75 21.57 -14.62
CA LEU A 4 10.00 20.37 -15.01
C LEU A 4 10.90 19.12 -15.11
N ASP A 5 12.21 19.27 -15.37
CA ASP A 5 13.18 18.16 -15.44
C ASP A 5 13.53 17.63 -14.03
N GLU A 6 13.55 18.51 -13.02
CA GLU A 6 13.82 18.14 -11.61
C GLU A 6 12.62 17.45 -10.93
N LEU A 7 11.40 17.65 -11.45
CA LEU A 7 10.19 16.98 -10.95
C LEU A 7 9.97 15.59 -11.56
N ASP A 8 10.63 15.30 -12.68
CA ASP A 8 10.60 13.99 -13.34
C ASP A 8 11.64 13.04 -12.71
N SER A 9 12.78 13.56 -12.26
CA SER A 9 13.84 12.74 -11.62
C SER A 9 13.53 12.29 -10.19
N ASP A 10 12.65 12.99 -9.47
CA ASP A 10 12.25 12.64 -8.08
C ASP A 10 11.14 11.58 -8.01
N ARG A 11 10.60 11.12 -9.15
CA ARG A 11 9.39 10.28 -9.20
C ARG A 11 9.63 8.82 -9.57
N ASP A 12 10.79 8.49 -10.13
CA ASP A 12 11.22 7.10 -10.30
C ASP A 12 11.59 6.41 -8.96
N GLU A 13 11.67 7.17 -7.86
CA GLU A 13 11.99 6.64 -6.52
C GLU A 13 10.75 6.33 -5.63
N GLN A 14 9.53 6.57 -6.10
CA GLN A 14 8.32 6.34 -5.29
C GLN A 14 7.85 4.89 -5.41
N GLY A 15 8.45 4.05 -4.57
CA GLY A 15 8.35 2.59 -4.58
C GLY A 15 6.96 2.02 -4.82
N GLU A 16 6.86 1.20 -5.87
CA GLU A 16 5.79 0.23 -6.05
C GLU A 16 5.62 -0.59 -4.76
N ALA A 17 4.38 -0.82 -4.33
CA ALA A 17 4.12 -1.69 -3.20
C ALA A 17 4.80 -3.06 -3.44
N PRO A 18 5.54 -3.61 -2.47
CA PRO A 18 6.36 -4.80 -2.68
C PRO A 18 5.49 -5.94 -3.20
N GLN A 19 5.73 -6.36 -4.45
CA GLN A 19 4.93 -7.39 -5.09
C GLN A 19 5.27 -8.78 -4.53
N HIS A 20 6.47 -8.92 -3.94
CA HIS A 20 6.98 -10.15 -3.36
C HIS A 20 7.29 -10.02 -1.86
N LEU A 21 6.90 -11.03 -1.08
CA LEU A 21 7.17 -11.19 0.35
C LEU A 21 8.64 -10.95 0.75
N TRP A 22 9.58 -11.16 -0.16
CA TRP A 22 11.02 -11.14 0.11
C TRP A 22 11.67 -9.77 -0.04
N GLU A 23 10.92 -8.76 -0.51
CA GLU A 23 11.43 -7.40 -0.70
C GLU A 23 11.48 -6.60 0.62
N SER A 24 10.58 -6.90 1.57
CA SER A 24 10.60 -6.23 2.87
C SER A 24 11.88 -6.56 3.63
N ARG A 25 12.44 -5.53 4.29
CA ARG A 25 13.62 -5.71 5.14
C ARG A 25 13.26 -6.57 6.34
N GLU A 26 12.00 -6.51 6.73
CA GLU A 26 11.37 -7.08 7.88
C GLU A 26 11.29 -8.62 7.74
N VAL A 27 10.74 -9.11 6.62
CA VAL A 27 10.70 -10.55 6.30
C VAL A 27 12.11 -11.14 6.18
N ARG A 28 13.09 -10.37 5.68
CA ARG A 28 14.48 -10.84 5.55
C ARG A 28 15.14 -11.10 6.91
N TRP A 29 14.92 -10.23 7.90
CA TRP A 29 15.47 -10.44 9.24
C TRP A 29 14.74 -11.56 9.98
N SER A 30 13.41 -11.67 9.86
CA SER A 30 12.65 -12.80 10.40
C SER A 30 13.10 -14.12 9.79
N GLY A 31 13.33 -14.15 8.47
CA GLY A 31 13.89 -15.30 7.76
C GLY A 31 15.30 -15.66 8.23
N LEU A 32 16.18 -14.66 8.43
CA LEU A 32 17.52 -14.88 8.97
C LEU A 32 17.47 -15.46 10.39
N SER A 33 16.62 -14.91 11.26
CA SER A 33 16.38 -15.44 12.61
C SER A 33 15.94 -16.91 12.54
N GLY A 34 14.97 -17.24 11.68
CA GLY A 34 14.52 -18.63 11.49
C GLY A 34 15.62 -19.58 11.01
N VAL A 35 16.44 -19.14 10.04
CA VAL A 35 17.59 -19.93 9.54
C VAL A 35 18.61 -20.17 10.66
N LEU A 36 18.93 -19.16 11.45
CA LEU A 36 19.87 -19.28 12.58
C LEU A 36 19.33 -20.20 13.68
N LEU A 37 18.03 -20.11 13.99
CA LEU A 37 17.36 -20.99 14.95
C LEU A 37 17.42 -22.45 14.51
N LEU A 38 17.07 -22.73 13.24
CA LEU A 38 17.14 -24.06 12.67
C LEU A 38 18.58 -24.59 12.64
N ALA A 39 19.55 -23.74 12.29
CA ALA A 39 20.96 -24.10 12.34
C ALA A 39 21.40 -24.48 13.77
N GLY A 40 20.90 -23.76 14.79
CA GLY A 40 21.14 -24.08 16.20
C GLY A 40 20.61 -25.46 16.60
N TYR A 41 19.37 -25.78 16.24
CA TYR A 41 18.78 -27.11 16.47
C TYR A 41 19.55 -28.22 15.74
N VAL A 42 19.92 -28.00 14.48
CA VAL A 42 20.69 -28.98 13.69
C VAL A 42 22.09 -29.18 14.28
N ALA A 43 22.76 -28.11 14.71
CA ALA A 43 24.08 -28.18 15.33
C ALA A 43 24.05 -28.99 16.65
N GLN A 44 23.05 -28.73 17.50
CA GLN A 44 22.85 -29.47 18.74
C GLN A 44 22.58 -30.95 18.46
N TRP A 45 21.71 -31.26 17.48
CA TRP A 45 21.39 -32.64 17.13
C TRP A 45 22.59 -33.39 16.51
N GLY A 46 23.43 -32.67 15.75
CA GLY A 46 24.67 -33.19 15.17
C GLY A 46 25.80 -33.40 16.16
N GLY A 47 25.60 -33.09 17.45
CA GLY A 47 26.62 -33.22 18.49
C GLY A 47 27.72 -32.15 18.42
N ALA A 48 27.42 -30.98 17.86
CA ALA A 48 28.33 -29.84 17.90
C ALA A 48 28.59 -29.41 19.36
N ALA A 49 29.71 -28.72 19.58
CA ALA A 49 30.02 -28.17 20.90
C ALA A 49 28.93 -27.19 21.36
N ASP A 50 28.56 -27.25 22.64
CA ASP A 50 27.47 -26.44 23.22
C ASP A 50 27.60 -24.94 22.93
N GLY A 51 28.84 -24.42 22.91
CA GLY A 51 29.10 -23.01 22.59
C GLY A 51 28.71 -22.60 21.17
N VAL A 52 28.73 -23.51 20.20
CA VAL A 52 28.31 -23.23 18.81
C VAL A 52 26.78 -23.10 18.74
N SER A 53 26.05 -24.02 19.37
CA SER A 53 24.58 -23.99 19.41
C SER A 53 24.07 -22.76 20.17
N ILE A 54 24.67 -22.45 21.31
CA ILE A 54 24.35 -21.23 22.09
C ILE A 54 24.65 -19.97 21.26
N GLY A 55 25.77 -19.92 20.54
CA GLY A 55 26.09 -18.81 19.65
C GLY A 55 25.06 -18.60 18.54
N LEU A 56 24.54 -19.69 17.96
CA LEU A 56 23.49 -19.65 16.94
C LEU A 56 22.15 -19.18 17.50
N TRP A 57 21.73 -19.66 18.67
CA TRP A 57 20.50 -19.19 19.32
C TRP A 57 20.60 -17.73 19.75
N LEU A 58 21.74 -17.30 20.29
CA LEU A 58 21.99 -15.89 20.60
C LEU A 58 21.91 -15.01 19.34
N ALA A 59 22.51 -15.44 18.24
CA ALA A 59 22.42 -14.71 16.97
C ALA A 59 20.98 -14.63 16.45
N SER A 60 20.23 -15.74 16.55
CA SER A 60 18.81 -15.80 16.19
C SER A 60 17.96 -14.87 17.07
N LEU A 61 18.20 -14.89 18.38
CA LEU A 61 17.52 -14.06 19.36
C LEU A 61 17.76 -12.57 19.06
N LEU A 62 19.01 -12.15 18.83
CA LEU A 62 19.33 -10.76 18.50
C LEU A 62 18.72 -10.31 17.17
N ALA A 63 18.62 -11.21 16.18
CA ALA A 63 17.97 -10.92 14.91
C ALA A 63 16.46 -10.71 15.07
N GLY A 64 15.78 -11.52 15.89
CA GLY A 64 14.32 -11.43 16.11
C GLY A 64 13.90 -10.35 17.10
N VAL A 65 14.64 -10.17 18.21
CA VAL A 65 14.33 -9.18 19.27
C VAL A 65 14.32 -7.75 18.73
N ARG A 66 15.07 -7.46 17.67
CA ARG A 66 15.20 -6.10 17.15
C ARG A 66 13.88 -5.49 16.64
N PHE A 67 12.89 -6.32 16.31
CA PHE A 67 11.56 -5.86 15.94
C PHE A 67 10.82 -5.34 17.18
N PHE A 68 10.34 -6.28 18.01
CA PHE A 68 9.44 -5.95 19.10
C PHE A 68 10.09 -5.21 20.27
N ALA A 69 11.41 -5.28 20.49
CA ALA A 69 12.02 -4.57 21.61
C ALA A 69 12.10 -3.06 21.40
N ALA A 70 12.22 -2.60 20.16
CA ALA A 70 12.18 -1.18 19.84
C ALA A 70 10.75 -0.65 19.99
N GLU A 71 9.78 -1.36 19.41
CA GLU A 71 8.34 -1.09 19.55
C GLU A 71 7.90 -1.08 21.01
N ALA A 72 8.26 -2.09 21.80
CA ALA A 72 7.93 -2.15 23.23
C ALA A 72 8.38 -0.91 24.01
N ILE A 73 9.52 -0.33 23.67
CA ILE A 73 10.03 0.87 24.33
C ILE A 73 9.29 2.11 23.84
N GLU A 74 9.04 2.20 22.54
CA GLU A 74 8.28 3.30 21.94
C GLU A 74 6.86 3.36 22.49
N GLU A 75 6.10 2.27 22.41
CA GLU A 75 4.73 2.16 22.94
C GLU A 75 4.67 2.51 24.42
N LEU A 76 5.57 1.94 25.23
CA LEU A 76 5.56 2.14 26.67
C LEU A 76 5.89 3.60 27.05
N VAL A 77 6.88 4.21 26.40
CA VAL A 77 7.40 5.52 26.80
C VAL A 77 6.66 6.66 26.14
N ARG A 78 6.40 6.55 24.83
CA ARG A 78 5.79 7.61 24.02
C ARG A 78 4.27 7.52 24.05
N GLU A 79 3.73 6.32 23.87
CA GLU A 79 2.28 6.10 23.72
C GLU A 79 1.62 5.83 25.07
N ARG A 80 2.41 5.41 26.07
CA ARG A 80 1.98 5.00 27.42
C ARG A 80 1.00 3.83 27.39
N GLU A 81 1.16 2.97 26.40
CA GLU A 81 0.38 1.75 26.24
C GLU A 81 1.24 0.55 26.64
N VAL A 82 0.59 -0.49 27.17
CA VAL A 82 1.25 -1.74 27.52
C VAL A 82 0.86 -2.77 26.47
N GLY A 83 1.69 -2.86 25.44
CA GLY A 83 1.56 -3.83 24.36
C GLY A 83 2.03 -5.24 24.72
N ILE A 84 1.78 -6.16 23.80
CA ILE A 84 2.22 -7.57 23.86
C ILE A 84 3.75 -7.64 23.73
N GLU A 85 4.34 -6.70 23.02
CA GLU A 85 5.75 -6.43 22.76
C GLU A 85 6.53 -6.31 24.07
N LEU A 86 5.98 -5.59 25.05
CA LEU A 86 6.58 -5.45 26.38
C LEU A 86 6.58 -6.79 27.12
N LEU A 87 5.46 -7.52 27.10
CA LEU A 87 5.35 -8.84 27.72
C LEU A 87 6.35 -9.81 27.09
N MET A 88 6.46 -9.82 25.75
CA MET A 88 7.41 -10.62 24.99
C MET A 88 8.86 -10.28 25.30
N THR A 89 9.19 -8.99 25.42
CA THR A 89 10.53 -8.52 25.82
C THR A 89 10.89 -9.00 27.21
N VAL A 90 9.99 -8.87 28.18
CA VAL A 90 10.21 -9.36 29.55
C VAL A 90 10.38 -10.89 29.56
N ALA A 91 9.57 -11.64 28.80
CA ALA A 91 9.68 -13.08 28.69
C ALA A 91 11.02 -13.53 28.06
N ALA A 92 11.46 -12.87 26.98
CA ALA A 92 12.73 -13.16 26.33
C ALA A 92 13.92 -12.88 27.26
N VAL A 93 13.88 -11.76 28.01
CA VAL A 93 14.90 -11.44 29.03
C VAL A 93 14.89 -12.48 30.15
N ALA A 94 13.71 -12.87 30.64
CA ALA A 94 13.60 -13.88 31.69
C ALA A 94 14.18 -15.24 31.24
N ALA A 95 13.85 -15.68 30.02
CA ALA A 95 14.39 -16.91 29.44
C ALA A 95 15.92 -16.83 29.28
N ALA A 96 16.44 -15.71 28.76
CA ALA A 96 17.88 -15.48 28.66
C ALA A 96 18.59 -15.53 30.03
N VAL A 97 18.02 -14.93 31.07
CA VAL A 97 18.56 -14.96 32.44
C VAL A 97 18.56 -16.39 33.02
N LEU A 98 17.56 -17.20 32.67
CA LEU A 98 17.49 -18.61 33.08
C LEU A 98 18.41 -19.53 32.25
N GLY A 99 19.11 -19.00 31.23
CA GLY A 99 19.94 -19.78 30.32
C GLY A 99 19.15 -20.58 29.28
N LEU A 100 17.85 -20.28 29.14
CA LEU A 100 16.91 -20.86 28.20
C LEU A 100 17.01 -20.16 26.84
N TRP A 101 18.19 -20.25 26.22
CA TRP A 101 18.52 -19.54 24.98
C TRP A 101 17.72 -20.05 23.79
N GLU A 102 17.43 -21.36 23.75
CA GLU A 102 16.65 -21.98 22.69
C GLU A 102 15.20 -21.48 22.70
N GLU A 103 14.59 -21.39 23.89
CA GLU A 103 13.22 -20.92 24.05
C GLU A 103 13.12 -19.41 23.79
N ALA A 104 14.08 -18.62 24.27
CA ALA A 104 14.14 -17.19 23.99
C ALA A 104 14.23 -16.94 22.47
N ALA A 105 15.12 -17.66 21.79
CA ALA A 105 15.32 -17.51 20.35
C ALA A 105 14.10 -17.99 19.54
N ALA A 106 13.45 -19.07 19.98
CA ALA A 106 12.23 -19.57 19.35
C ALA A 106 11.06 -18.59 19.50
N LEU A 107 10.85 -18.04 20.70
CA LEU A 107 9.83 -17.01 20.95
C LEU A 107 10.06 -15.76 20.09
N ALA A 108 11.31 -15.28 20.05
CA ALA A 108 11.65 -14.11 19.24
C ALA A 108 11.43 -14.35 17.74
N PHE A 109 11.79 -15.54 17.23
CA PHE A 109 11.54 -15.90 15.84
C PHE A 109 10.06 -15.97 15.51
N LEU A 110 9.26 -16.70 16.33
CA LEU A 110 7.83 -16.86 16.10
C LEU A 110 7.08 -15.53 16.11
N TYR A 111 7.49 -14.61 16.98
CA TYR A 111 6.94 -13.26 16.98
C TYR A 111 7.35 -12.49 15.72
N SER A 112 8.64 -12.47 15.42
CA SER A 112 9.21 -11.76 14.26
C SER A 112 8.57 -12.18 12.94
N ILE A 113 8.24 -13.48 12.77
CA ILE A 113 7.56 -13.95 11.56
C ILE A 113 6.06 -13.56 11.53
N SER A 114 5.38 -13.56 12.68
CA SER A 114 4.00 -13.09 12.78
C SER A 114 3.87 -11.62 12.41
N GLU A 115 4.73 -10.78 13.00
CA GLU A 115 4.78 -9.34 12.75
C GLU A 115 5.06 -9.03 11.27
N ALA A 116 6.10 -9.68 10.72
CA ALA A 116 6.46 -9.49 9.31
C ALA A 116 5.33 -9.91 8.35
N LEU A 117 4.51 -10.90 8.72
CA LEU A 117 3.35 -11.32 7.93
C LEU A 117 2.18 -10.34 8.04
N GLU A 118 1.95 -9.79 9.23
CA GLU A 118 0.94 -8.76 9.47
C GLU A 118 1.25 -7.48 8.71
N GLU A 119 2.48 -6.98 8.81
CA GLU A 119 2.93 -5.79 8.09
C GLU A 119 2.84 -5.99 6.58
N PHE A 120 3.31 -7.13 6.07
CA PHE A 120 3.18 -7.46 4.64
C PHE A 120 1.71 -7.47 4.17
N THR A 121 0.81 -8.05 4.97
CA THR A 121 -0.61 -8.14 4.60
C THR A 121 -1.25 -6.75 4.58
N THR A 122 -0.90 -5.93 5.56
CA THR A 122 -1.35 -4.54 5.67
C THR A 122 -0.86 -3.71 4.49
N ASP A 123 0.43 -3.79 4.15
CA ASP A 123 1.03 -3.06 3.05
C ASP A 123 0.50 -3.49 1.69
N ARG A 124 0.31 -4.80 1.48
CA ARG A 124 -0.31 -5.33 0.27
C ARG A 124 -1.73 -4.79 0.08
N THR A 125 -2.50 -4.70 1.17
CA THR A 125 -3.87 -4.16 1.16
C THR A 125 -3.86 -2.68 0.81
N ARG A 126 -3.00 -1.88 1.47
CA ARG A 126 -2.81 -0.46 1.17
C ARG A 126 -2.36 -0.22 -0.28
N GLY A 127 -1.43 -1.05 -0.78
CA GLY A 127 -0.94 -0.99 -2.15
C GLY A 127 -2.04 -1.26 -3.18
N ALA A 128 -2.88 -2.27 -2.96
CA ALA A 128 -4.00 -2.57 -3.84
C ALA A 128 -5.01 -1.41 -3.92
N ILE A 129 -5.29 -0.74 -2.79
CA ILE A 129 -6.14 0.45 -2.75
C ILE A 129 -5.49 1.61 -3.51
N ARG A 130 -4.19 1.84 -3.35
CA ARG A 130 -3.45 2.87 -4.09
C ARG A 130 -3.49 2.64 -5.60
N ALA A 131 -3.35 1.40 -6.05
CA ALA A 131 -3.45 1.07 -7.47
C ALA A 131 -4.83 1.41 -8.08
N LEU A 132 -5.90 1.42 -7.28
CA LEU A 132 -7.21 1.91 -7.73
C LEU A 132 -7.22 3.43 -7.92
N MET A 133 -6.45 4.19 -7.13
CA MET A 133 -6.32 5.65 -7.32
C MET A 133 -5.55 6.01 -8.59
N ASP A 134 -4.59 5.18 -8.99
CA ASP A 134 -3.82 5.36 -10.23
C ASP A 134 -4.64 5.10 -11.51
N LEU A 135 -5.87 4.60 -11.40
CA LEU A 135 -6.81 4.48 -12.53
C LEU A 135 -7.32 5.84 -13.03
N ALA A 136 -7.30 6.88 -12.18
CA ALA A 136 -7.71 8.21 -12.58
C ALA A 136 -6.57 8.93 -13.33
N PRO A 137 -6.82 9.47 -14.54
CA PRO A 137 -5.81 10.22 -15.28
C PRO A 137 -5.36 11.48 -14.52
N LYS A 138 -4.04 11.69 -14.46
CA LYS A 138 -3.42 12.84 -13.76
C LYS A 138 -3.64 14.18 -14.45
N ARG A 139 -3.87 14.17 -15.76
CA ARG A 139 -4.13 15.35 -16.59
C ARG A 139 -5.45 15.23 -17.32
N VAL A 140 -6.10 16.37 -17.52
CA VAL A 140 -7.41 16.49 -18.16
C VAL A 140 -7.40 17.60 -19.20
N ARG A 141 -8.20 17.44 -20.24
CA ARG A 141 -8.41 18.48 -21.26
C ARG A 141 -9.63 19.30 -20.90
N ARG A 142 -9.42 20.40 -20.17
CA ARG A 142 -10.46 21.36 -19.86
C ARG A 142 -10.87 22.09 -21.13
N LEU A 143 -12.17 22.35 -21.27
CA LEU A 143 -12.76 23.08 -22.39
C LEU A 143 -13.21 24.46 -21.90
N VAL A 144 -12.52 25.50 -22.37
CA VAL A 144 -12.82 26.90 -22.05
C VAL A 144 -13.09 27.65 -23.35
N ASP A 145 -14.28 28.25 -23.47
CA ASP A 145 -14.71 29.00 -24.67
C ASP A 145 -14.51 28.24 -26.00
N GLY A 146 -14.66 26.91 -25.97
CA GLY A 146 -14.49 26.02 -27.12
C GLY A 146 -13.05 25.65 -27.46
N VAL A 147 -12.08 26.09 -26.65
CA VAL A 147 -10.66 25.72 -26.76
C VAL A 147 -10.31 24.69 -25.70
N GLU A 148 -9.67 23.60 -26.12
CA GLU A 148 -9.13 22.60 -25.21
C GLU A 148 -7.78 23.05 -24.65
N GLU A 149 -7.62 23.00 -23.33
CA GLU A 149 -6.34 23.17 -22.64
C GLU A 149 -6.07 21.99 -21.71
N GLU A 150 -4.83 21.53 -21.65
CA GLU A 150 -4.44 20.43 -20.79
C GLU A 150 -3.98 20.97 -19.43
N ILE A 151 -4.63 20.53 -18.35
CA ILE A 151 -4.36 20.93 -16.97
C ILE A 151 -4.20 19.71 -16.08
N ASP A 152 -3.57 19.88 -14.92
CA ASP A 152 -3.56 18.86 -13.88
C ASP A 152 -4.96 18.67 -13.31
N LEU A 153 -5.32 17.42 -12.99
CA LEU A 153 -6.64 17.07 -12.45
C LEU A 153 -6.95 17.84 -11.16
N GLU A 154 -5.95 18.15 -10.35
CA GLU A 154 -6.08 18.92 -9.12
C GLU A 154 -6.56 20.37 -9.34
N LEU A 155 -6.35 20.92 -10.55
CA LEU A 155 -6.79 22.26 -10.93
C LEU A 155 -8.21 22.29 -11.49
N LEU A 156 -8.82 21.13 -11.75
CA LEU A 156 -10.17 21.01 -12.29
C LEU A 156 -11.21 21.32 -11.21
N ALA A 157 -12.00 22.38 -11.41
CA ALA A 157 -13.01 22.81 -10.46
C ALA A 157 -14.41 22.26 -10.79
N VAL A 158 -15.30 22.25 -9.79
CA VAL A 158 -16.72 21.96 -10.01
C VAL A 158 -17.32 22.99 -10.96
N GLY A 159 -18.06 22.51 -11.97
CA GLY A 159 -18.62 23.33 -13.05
C GLY A 159 -17.70 23.49 -14.27
N ASP A 160 -16.41 23.14 -14.18
CA ASP A 160 -15.54 23.09 -15.34
C ASP A 160 -16.01 22.00 -16.31
N ARG A 161 -15.73 22.19 -17.61
CA ARG A 161 -16.03 21.21 -18.65
C ARG A 161 -14.74 20.57 -19.12
N PHE A 162 -14.75 19.27 -19.38
CA PHE A 162 -13.58 18.58 -19.93
C PHE A 162 -13.98 17.56 -21.01
N VAL A 163 -13.07 17.34 -21.95
CA VAL A 163 -13.28 16.47 -23.12
C VAL A 163 -12.67 15.11 -22.87
N VAL A 164 -13.50 14.07 -22.97
CA VAL A 164 -13.09 12.67 -22.86
C VAL A 164 -13.22 11.98 -24.21
N ARG A 165 -12.11 11.45 -24.72
CA ARG A 165 -12.06 10.73 -26.00
C ARG A 165 -12.19 9.22 -25.80
N PRO A 166 -12.50 8.46 -26.85
CA PRO A 166 -12.53 7.00 -26.77
C PRO A 166 -11.18 6.43 -26.32
N GLY A 167 -11.21 5.49 -25.39
CA GLY A 167 -10.04 4.88 -24.78
C GLY A 167 -9.50 5.59 -23.53
N GLU A 168 -10.11 6.71 -23.12
CA GLU A 168 -9.65 7.47 -21.94
C GLU A 168 -10.52 7.23 -20.71
N GLY A 169 -9.89 7.33 -19.54
CA GLY A 169 -10.58 7.29 -18.26
C GLY A 169 -11.32 8.60 -17.96
N ILE A 170 -12.46 8.49 -17.29
CA ILE A 170 -13.16 9.63 -16.70
C ILE A 170 -12.38 10.06 -15.44
N ALA A 171 -11.91 11.31 -15.44
CA ALA A 171 -11.01 11.81 -14.40
C ALA A 171 -11.68 12.11 -13.06
N THR A 172 -12.92 12.59 -13.09
CA THR A 172 -13.73 12.87 -11.90
C THR A 172 -15.22 12.70 -12.20
N ASP A 173 -16.06 12.68 -11.16
CA ASP A 173 -17.51 12.56 -11.32
C ASP A 173 -18.10 13.78 -12.03
N GLY A 174 -19.06 13.54 -12.90
CA GLY A 174 -19.63 14.59 -13.72
C GLY A 174 -20.96 14.22 -14.37
N GLN A 175 -21.44 15.12 -15.21
CA GLN A 175 -22.60 14.91 -16.07
C GLN A 175 -22.25 15.20 -17.52
N ILE A 176 -22.71 14.36 -18.45
CA ILE A 176 -22.48 14.59 -19.87
C ILE A 176 -23.29 15.80 -20.32
N VAL A 177 -22.61 16.79 -20.92
CA VAL A 177 -23.23 17.99 -21.49
C VAL A 177 -23.23 17.99 -23.01
N ASP A 178 -22.35 17.20 -23.65
CA ASP A 178 -22.33 16.99 -25.09
C ASP A 178 -21.81 15.60 -25.46
N GLY A 179 -22.31 15.05 -26.57
CA GLY A 179 -21.94 13.73 -27.09
C GLY A 179 -22.71 12.54 -26.50
N ARG A 180 -22.33 11.35 -26.96
CA ARG A 180 -22.85 10.04 -26.51
C ARG A 180 -21.75 9.00 -26.63
N SER A 181 -21.64 8.10 -25.65
CA SER A 181 -20.68 7.01 -25.67
C SER A 181 -21.12 5.85 -24.78
N ALA A 182 -20.50 4.68 -24.95
CA ALA A 182 -20.58 3.61 -23.97
C ALA A 182 -19.41 3.71 -22.97
N LEU A 183 -19.72 3.65 -21.67
CA LEU A 183 -18.76 3.69 -20.58
C LEU A 183 -18.65 2.30 -19.94
N ASN A 184 -17.42 1.85 -19.70
CA ASN A 184 -17.16 0.67 -18.88
C ASN A 184 -17.04 1.10 -17.41
N GLU A 185 -18.04 0.75 -16.61
CA GLU A 185 -18.13 1.09 -15.19
C GLU A 185 -17.64 -0.04 -14.26
N ALA A 186 -16.96 -1.07 -14.80
CA ALA A 186 -16.56 -2.27 -14.05
C ALA A 186 -15.73 -1.98 -12.79
N ALA A 187 -14.94 -0.90 -12.79
CA ALA A 187 -14.14 -0.48 -11.63
C ALA A 187 -15.02 -0.09 -10.42
N ILE A 188 -16.27 0.28 -10.63
CA ILE A 188 -17.20 0.72 -9.58
C ILE A 188 -18.31 -0.30 -9.37
N THR A 189 -18.94 -0.77 -10.45
CA THR A 189 -20.11 -1.65 -10.36
C THR A 189 -19.74 -3.13 -10.33
N GLY A 190 -18.53 -3.49 -10.75
CA GLY A 190 -18.11 -4.87 -10.96
C GLY A 190 -18.69 -5.52 -12.22
N GLU A 191 -19.50 -4.80 -13.01
CA GLU A 191 -20.10 -5.31 -14.24
C GLU A 191 -19.27 -4.93 -15.47
N SER A 192 -18.80 -5.94 -16.23
CA SER A 192 -17.95 -5.70 -17.42
C SER A 192 -18.69 -5.22 -18.67
N VAL A 193 -20.02 -5.18 -18.66
CA VAL A 193 -20.81 -4.79 -19.83
C VAL A 193 -20.86 -3.26 -19.92
N PRO A 194 -20.37 -2.63 -21.00
CA PRO A 194 -20.42 -1.19 -21.15
C PRO A 194 -21.86 -0.66 -21.15
N VAL A 195 -22.08 0.46 -20.45
CA VAL A 195 -23.36 1.14 -20.34
C VAL A 195 -23.39 2.33 -21.29
N GLU A 196 -24.42 2.39 -22.13
CA GLU A 196 -24.67 3.53 -23.03
C GLU A 196 -25.08 4.77 -22.22
N LYS A 197 -24.41 5.89 -22.47
CA LYS A 197 -24.62 7.17 -21.78
C LYS A 197 -24.72 8.31 -22.78
N THR A 198 -25.64 9.23 -22.52
CA THR A 198 -25.91 10.41 -23.35
C THR A 198 -25.98 11.68 -22.49
N VAL A 199 -26.15 12.83 -23.13
CA VAL A 199 -26.34 14.13 -22.46
C VAL A 199 -27.38 14.03 -21.34
N GLY A 200 -27.01 14.50 -20.15
CA GLY A 200 -27.79 14.43 -18.92
C GLY A 200 -27.48 13.24 -18.04
N ASP A 201 -26.78 12.21 -18.52
CA ASP A 201 -26.39 11.07 -17.70
C ASP A 201 -25.16 11.36 -16.83
N LYS A 202 -25.11 10.74 -15.67
CA LYS A 202 -23.97 10.80 -14.75
C LYS A 202 -22.85 9.87 -15.21
N VAL A 203 -21.62 10.35 -15.01
CA VAL A 203 -20.38 9.60 -15.21
C VAL A 203 -19.57 9.62 -13.92
N PHE A 204 -18.78 8.58 -13.71
CA PHE A 204 -18.05 8.38 -12.47
C PHE A 204 -16.54 8.32 -12.72
N ALA A 205 -15.76 8.83 -11.77
CA ALA A 205 -14.31 8.78 -11.77
C ALA A 205 -13.79 7.33 -11.89
N GLY A 206 -12.76 7.10 -12.70
CA GLY A 206 -12.16 5.77 -12.88
C GLY A 206 -12.90 4.83 -13.84
N THR A 207 -14.00 5.29 -14.45
CA THR A 207 -14.68 4.56 -15.54
C THR A 207 -13.99 4.82 -16.88
N LEU A 208 -14.08 3.87 -17.83
CA LEU A 208 -13.39 3.98 -19.13
C LEU A 208 -14.37 4.33 -20.23
N ASN A 209 -14.07 5.38 -20.99
CA ASN A 209 -14.80 5.73 -22.19
C ASN A 209 -14.40 4.82 -23.37
N THR A 210 -15.36 4.19 -24.06
CA THR A 210 -15.03 3.15 -25.06
C THR A 210 -15.16 3.59 -26.52
N THR A 211 -16.17 4.38 -26.88
CA THR A 211 -16.59 4.53 -28.31
C THR A 211 -16.64 5.95 -28.81
N GLY A 212 -17.42 6.83 -28.18
CA GLY A 212 -17.66 8.20 -28.61
C GLY A 212 -16.87 9.23 -27.80
N SER A 213 -16.68 10.43 -28.34
CA SER A 213 -16.17 11.56 -27.57
C SER A 213 -17.32 12.23 -26.83
N ILE A 214 -17.10 12.58 -25.57
CA ILE A 214 -18.08 13.26 -24.72
C ILE A 214 -17.46 14.49 -24.06
N VAL A 215 -18.29 15.50 -23.79
CA VAL A 215 -17.94 16.62 -22.93
C VAL A 215 -18.68 16.44 -21.62
N VAL A 216 -17.92 16.48 -20.52
CA VAL A 216 -18.43 16.26 -19.17
C VAL A 216 -18.28 17.55 -18.38
N GLU A 217 -19.34 17.95 -17.67
CA GLU A 217 -19.31 19.01 -16.67
C GLU A 217 -19.03 18.41 -15.30
N THR A 218 -17.98 18.89 -14.64
CA THR A 218 -17.47 18.39 -13.36
C THR A 218 -18.48 18.63 -12.24
N THR A 219 -18.83 17.58 -11.50
CA THR A 219 -19.74 17.66 -10.34
C THR A 219 -19.05 17.45 -9.00
N ALA A 220 -17.86 16.84 -9.00
CA ALA A 220 -17.03 16.65 -7.81
C ALA A 220 -15.55 16.93 -8.14
N THR A 221 -14.78 17.37 -7.14
CA THR A 221 -13.32 17.52 -7.26
C THR A 221 -12.63 16.15 -7.20
N SER A 222 -11.32 16.12 -7.48
CA SER A 222 -10.49 14.91 -7.40
C SER A 222 -10.50 14.23 -6.03
N VAL A 223 -10.73 14.98 -4.95
CA VAL A 223 -10.72 14.48 -3.56
C VAL A 223 -12.09 14.07 -3.02
N ASP A 224 -13.19 14.41 -3.71
CA ASP A 224 -14.57 14.15 -3.24
C ASP A 224 -15.42 13.38 -4.27
N ASN A 225 -14.78 12.75 -5.25
CA ASN A 225 -15.48 11.91 -6.22
C ASN A 225 -15.78 10.51 -5.68
N THR A 226 -16.57 9.74 -6.42
CA THR A 226 -17.04 8.40 -6.05
C THR A 226 -15.87 7.45 -5.79
N LEU A 227 -14.81 7.51 -6.60
CA LEU A 227 -13.62 6.69 -6.42
C LEU A 227 -12.89 7.04 -5.12
N ALA A 228 -12.69 8.33 -4.83
CA ALA A 228 -12.10 8.81 -3.58
C ALA A 228 -12.91 8.38 -2.34
N LYS A 229 -14.24 8.41 -2.44
CA LYS A 229 -15.15 7.93 -1.38
C LYS A 229 -15.03 6.42 -1.14
N ILE A 230 -14.94 5.61 -2.20
CA ILE A 230 -14.71 4.16 -2.08
C ILE A 230 -13.37 3.90 -1.40
N VAL A 231 -12.31 4.60 -1.81
CA VAL A 231 -10.99 4.49 -1.18
C VAL A 231 -11.07 4.83 0.30
N HIS A 232 -11.70 5.96 0.65
CA HIS A 232 -11.81 6.39 2.04
C HIS A 232 -12.53 5.35 2.92
N LEU A 233 -13.66 4.82 2.45
CA LEU A 233 -14.44 3.78 3.15
C LEU A 233 -13.67 2.47 3.38
N VAL A 234 -12.70 2.14 2.53
CA VAL A 234 -11.88 0.92 2.68
C VAL A 234 -10.66 1.17 3.55
N THR A 235 -10.20 2.43 3.66
CA THR A 235 -9.05 2.82 4.49
C THR A 235 -9.39 3.15 5.94
N GLU A 236 -10.66 3.38 6.27
CA GLU A 236 -11.15 3.50 7.66
C GLU A 236 -11.22 2.16 8.41
#